data_AF-A0A9P3BHT3-F1
#
_entry.id   AF-A0A9P3BHT3-F1
#
_cell.length_a   1.000
_cell.length_b   1.000
_cell.length_c   1.000
_cell.angle_alpha   90.00
_cell.angle_beta   90.00
_cell.angle_gamma   90.00
#
_symmetry.space_group_name_H-M   'P 1'
#
loop_
_entity.id
_entity.type
_entity.pdbx_description
1 polymer ?
#
loop_
_entity_poly.entity_id
_entity_poly.type
_entity_poly.pdbx_seq_one_letter_code
_entity_poly.pdbx_strand_id
1 'polypeptide(L)'
;MTPTPLDSEPSDPFIHYPRILCLHGGGANSRIFRVSCRVLEAQLASRARLVYVDAPFFAPPGPLITGVFTDWGPFRSWLPPALGVGPGKGQGVACIDEDPTDAGLVVEKIDQSLRTAMEEDDRAGGKGPWVGLLGFSQGAKIAASLLLRQQHEHEHGWFASLPVFLFGVLIAGPAPFVSLVPSPDQAIPPQSSPKSILQIPTIHVYGRHDSIVFAPDEWFYHSCSAESRKLLVWDGDHFVPTRTREVTAVMMMIAEMLDKDAQ
;
A
#
# COMPACT_ATOMS: atom_id res chain seq x y z
N MET A 1 -30.63 40.58 23.07
CA MET A 1 -30.63 39.20 22.54
C MET A 1 -29.20 38.88 22.14
N THR A 2 -28.50 38.12 22.97
CA THR A 2 -27.15 37.60 22.68
C THR A 2 -27.28 36.38 21.77
N PRO A 3 -26.46 36.25 20.71
CA PRO A 3 -26.51 35.07 19.86
C PRO A 3 -25.90 33.89 20.60
N THR A 4 -26.65 32.79 20.67
CA THR A 4 -26.21 31.49 21.17
C THR A 4 -25.04 30.98 20.31
N PRO A 5 -23.96 30.43 20.89
CA PRO A 5 -22.90 29.83 20.11
C PRO A 5 -23.47 28.65 19.30
N LEU A 6 -23.14 28.58 18.01
CA LEU A 6 -23.36 27.39 17.21
C LEU A 6 -22.66 26.22 17.92
N ASP A 7 -23.45 25.21 18.30
CA ASP A 7 -22.94 23.94 18.78
C ASP A 7 -21.89 23.44 17.79
N SER A 8 -20.66 23.29 18.26
CA SER A 8 -19.58 22.68 17.49
C SER A 8 -19.99 21.25 17.19
N GLU A 9 -20.09 20.91 15.89
CA GLU A 9 -20.15 19.54 15.40
C GLU A 9 -19.22 18.63 16.24
N PRO A 10 -19.68 17.46 16.70
CA PRO A 10 -18.85 16.58 17.51
C PRO A 10 -17.58 16.24 16.73
N SER A 11 -16.44 16.73 17.23
CA SER A 11 -15.13 16.43 16.66
C SER A 11 -14.95 14.91 16.62
N ASP A 12 -14.68 14.35 15.44
CA ASP A 12 -14.38 12.93 15.29
C ASP A 12 -13.32 12.52 16.34
N PRO A 13 -13.65 11.62 17.30
CA PRO A 13 -12.74 11.29 18.40
C PRO A 13 -11.45 10.60 17.92
N PHE A 14 -11.39 10.24 16.64
CA PHE A 14 -10.31 9.49 16.01
C PHE A 14 -9.34 10.36 15.20
N ILE A 15 -9.49 11.68 15.22
CA ILE A 15 -8.62 12.62 14.47
C ILE A 15 -7.14 12.46 14.80
N HIS A 16 -6.79 12.02 16.00
CA HIS A 16 -5.39 11.89 16.45
C HIS A 16 -4.79 10.49 16.23
N TYR A 17 -5.56 9.52 15.74
CA TYR A 17 -5.02 8.17 15.57
C TYR A 17 -4.01 8.08 14.43
N PRO A 18 -3.00 7.20 14.57
CA PRO A 18 -2.07 6.88 13.49
C PRO A 18 -2.80 6.54 12.19
N ARG A 19 -2.25 6.99 11.07
CA ARG A 19 -2.86 6.87 9.74
C ARG A 19 -2.07 5.92 8.86
N ILE A 20 -2.80 5.04 8.18
CA ILE A 20 -2.24 4.03 7.27
C ILE A 20 -2.81 4.28 5.88
N LEU A 21 -1.94 4.54 4.90
CA LEU A 21 -2.35 4.65 3.50
C LEU A 21 -2.63 3.28 2.92
N CYS A 22 -3.76 3.15 2.23
CA CYS A 22 -4.27 1.91 1.69
C CYS A 22 -4.23 1.93 0.14
N LEU A 23 -3.40 1.07 -0.44
CA LEU A 23 -3.13 0.97 -1.88
C LEU A 23 -3.85 -0.25 -2.49
N HIS A 24 -4.81 0.00 -3.36
CA HIS A 24 -5.62 -1.05 -3.99
C HIS A 24 -4.83 -1.88 -5.02
N GLY A 25 -5.36 -3.07 -5.37
CA GLY A 25 -4.81 -3.89 -6.46
C GLY A 25 -5.07 -3.30 -7.85
N GLY A 26 -4.32 -3.74 -8.86
CA GLY A 26 -4.48 -3.25 -10.23
C GLY A 26 -5.87 -3.56 -10.80
N GLY A 27 -6.45 -2.59 -11.51
CA GLY A 27 -7.80 -2.71 -12.07
C GLY A 27 -8.93 -2.58 -11.04
N ALA A 28 -8.67 -1.92 -9.91
CA ALA A 28 -9.64 -1.59 -8.87
C ALA A 28 -9.63 -0.07 -8.60
N ASN A 29 -10.23 0.37 -7.49
CA ASN A 29 -10.15 1.74 -7.00
C ASN A 29 -10.26 1.78 -5.46
N SER A 30 -10.07 2.96 -4.88
CA SER A 30 -10.11 3.21 -3.43
C SER A 30 -11.42 2.70 -2.80
N ARG A 31 -12.57 2.95 -3.43
CA ARG A 31 -13.90 2.55 -2.97
C ARG A 31 -14.05 1.03 -2.88
N ILE A 32 -13.65 0.31 -3.92
CA ILE A 32 -13.72 -1.16 -3.93
C ILE A 32 -12.79 -1.73 -2.86
N PHE A 33 -11.58 -1.17 -2.73
CA PHE A 33 -10.61 -1.67 -1.75
C PHE A 33 -11.10 -1.45 -0.31
N ARG A 34 -11.75 -0.32 -0.03
CA ARG A 34 -12.41 -0.08 1.26
C ARG A 34 -13.46 -1.13 1.58
N VAL A 35 -14.29 -1.53 0.61
CA VAL A 35 -15.27 -2.61 0.81
C VAL A 35 -14.60 -3.95 1.16
N SER A 36 -13.46 -4.26 0.53
CA SER A 36 -12.67 -5.45 0.83
C SER A 36 -12.03 -5.39 2.22
N CYS A 37 -11.62 -4.20 2.66
CA CYS A 37 -11.01 -3.97 3.97
C CYS A 37 -12.02 -3.68 5.10
N ARG A 38 -13.33 -3.62 4.84
CA ARG A 38 -14.33 -3.12 5.81
C ARG A 38 -14.28 -3.77 7.19
N VAL A 39 -13.99 -5.07 7.25
CA VAL A 39 -13.91 -5.81 8.53
C VAL A 39 -12.62 -5.45 9.26
N LEU A 40 -11.51 -5.26 8.54
CA LEU A 40 -10.24 -4.81 9.10
C LEU A 40 -10.33 -3.36 9.58
N GLU A 41 -10.93 -2.48 8.78
CA GLU A 41 -11.19 -1.08 9.14
C GLU A 41 -12.02 -0.99 10.43
N ALA A 42 -13.09 -1.78 10.55
CA ALA A 42 -13.91 -1.83 11.76
C ALA A 42 -13.13 -2.32 13.00
N GLN A 43 -12.25 -3.32 12.84
CA GLN A 43 -11.44 -3.82 13.97
C GLN A 43 -10.29 -2.88 14.36
N LEU A 44 -9.82 -2.04 13.44
CA LEU A 44 -8.76 -1.05 13.69
C LEU A 44 -9.29 0.32 14.14
N ALA A 45 -10.60 0.56 14.10
CA ALA A 45 -11.20 1.88 14.32
C ALA A 45 -10.77 2.59 15.61
N SER A 46 -10.41 1.84 16.66
CA SER A 46 -9.93 2.38 17.94
C SER A 46 -8.41 2.49 18.06
N ARG A 47 -7.66 2.21 16.99
CA ARG A 47 -6.18 2.10 16.98
C ARG A 47 -5.52 2.85 15.83
N ALA A 48 -6.11 2.80 14.65
CA ALA A 48 -5.58 3.45 13.45
C ALA A 48 -6.69 3.82 12.48
N ARG A 49 -6.44 4.86 11.71
CA ARG A 49 -7.31 5.32 10.62
C ARG A 49 -6.76 4.81 9.28
N LEU A 50 -7.63 4.21 8.47
CA LEU A 50 -7.29 3.75 7.13
C LEU A 50 -7.70 4.81 6.10
N VAL A 51 -6.75 5.20 5.23
CA VAL A 51 -6.98 6.21 4.18
C VAL A 51 -6.71 5.58 2.83
N TYR A 52 -7.73 5.54 1.97
CA TYR A 52 -7.68 4.79 0.71
C TYR A 52 -7.31 5.71 -0.45
N VAL A 53 -6.32 5.28 -1.24
CA VAL A 53 -5.77 6.08 -2.34
C VAL A 53 -6.21 5.51 -3.67
N ASP A 54 -6.62 6.38 -4.60
CA ASP A 54 -6.85 6.03 -6.00
C ASP A 54 -5.55 6.12 -6.80
N ALA A 55 -5.22 5.05 -7.53
CA ALA A 55 -4.02 5.01 -8.35
C ALA A 55 -4.12 5.95 -9.58
N PRO A 56 -2.99 6.47 -10.09
CA PRO A 56 -3.02 7.56 -11.08
C PRO A 56 -3.50 7.16 -12.48
N PHE A 57 -3.32 5.90 -12.90
CA PHE A 57 -3.57 5.48 -14.28
C PHE A 57 -4.92 4.79 -14.42
N PHE A 58 -5.71 5.14 -15.44
CA PHE A 58 -6.90 4.37 -15.80
C PHE A 58 -6.50 2.97 -16.28
N ALA A 59 -7.34 1.98 -15.96
CA ALA A 59 -7.14 0.58 -16.31
C ALA A 59 -8.48 -0.10 -16.61
N PRO A 60 -8.49 -1.24 -17.32
CA PRO A 60 -9.64 -2.13 -17.31
C PRO A 60 -9.85 -2.72 -15.89
N PRO A 61 -11.05 -3.25 -15.58
CA PRO A 61 -11.28 -3.96 -14.33
C PRO A 61 -10.33 -5.16 -14.21
N GLY A 62 -9.82 -5.38 -13.00
CA GLY A 62 -9.01 -6.55 -12.70
C GLY A 62 -9.82 -7.84 -12.84
N PRO A 63 -9.17 -9.01 -13.05
CA PRO A 63 -9.88 -10.28 -13.28
C PRO A 63 -10.91 -10.62 -12.19
N LEU A 64 -10.59 -10.27 -10.93
CA LEU A 64 -11.40 -10.55 -9.74
C LEU A 64 -12.42 -9.45 -9.40
N ILE A 65 -12.45 -8.36 -10.18
CA ILE A 65 -13.38 -7.23 -10.00
C ILE A 65 -14.65 -7.42 -10.84
N THR A 66 -14.65 -8.41 -11.75
CA THR A 66 -15.80 -8.77 -12.57
C THR A 66 -17.00 -9.22 -11.72
N GLY A 67 -18.22 -8.84 -12.13
CA GLY A 67 -19.45 -9.16 -11.41
C GLY A 67 -19.97 -8.01 -10.55
N VAL A 68 -19.84 -8.11 -9.22
CA VAL A 68 -20.46 -7.17 -8.25
C VAL A 68 -19.97 -5.72 -8.41
N PHE A 69 -18.73 -5.53 -8.85
CA PHE A 69 -18.10 -4.21 -8.98
C PHE A 69 -18.01 -3.72 -10.42
N THR A 70 -18.69 -4.37 -11.38
CA THR A 70 -18.63 -4.03 -12.81
C THR A 70 -18.93 -2.54 -13.06
N ASP A 71 -19.93 -1.99 -12.37
CA ASP A 71 -20.37 -0.60 -12.55
C ASP A 71 -19.70 0.39 -11.57
N TRP A 72 -18.68 -0.06 -10.84
CA TRP A 72 -18.00 0.76 -9.82
C TRP A 72 -16.75 1.45 -10.36
N GLY A 73 -16.64 1.56 -11.69
CA GLY A 73 -15.58 2.33 -12.33
C GLY A 73 -15.63 3.84 -12.01
N PRO A 74 -14.61 4.59 -12.43
CA PRO A 74 -13.45 4.14 -13.22
C PRO A 74 -12.50 3.24 -12.42
N PHE A 75 -11.85 2.30 -13.11
CA PHE A 75 -10.82 1.43 -12.54
C PHE A 75 -9.43 1.98 -12.82
N ARG A 76 -8.49 1.67 -11.93
CA ARG A 76 -7.18 2.30 -11.86
C ARG A 76 -6.06 1.28 -11.64
N SER A 77 -4.85 1.65 -12.02
CA SER A 77 -3.60 0.90 -11.85
C SER A 77 -2.50 1.86 -11.39
N TRP A 78 -1.58 1.35 -10.58
CA TRP A 78 -0.42 2.09 -10.10
C TRP A 78 0.67 2.22 -11.14
N LEU A 79 0.73 1.26 -12.06
CA LEU A 79 1.65 1.27 -13.20
C LEU A 79 0.85 1.52 -14.49
N PRO A 80 1.44 2.21 -15.48
CA PRO A 80 0.80 2.46 -16.77
C PRO A 80 0.27 1.19 -17.45
N PRO A 81 -0.74 1.26 -18.33
CA PRO A 81 -1.28 0.10 -19.05
C PRO A 81 -0.23 -0.71 -19.84
N ALA A 82 0.88 -0.08 -20.24
CA ALA A 82 2.02 -0.76 -20.85
C ALA A 82 2.66 -1.80 -19.92
N LEU A 83 2.68 -1.52 -18.61
CA LEU A 83 3.38 -2.23 -17.54
C LEU A 83 2.44 -2.86 -16.49
N GLY A 84 1.13 -2.60 -16.60
CA GLY A 84 0.09 -2.94 -15.64
C GLY A 84 -0.62 -4.27 -15.88
N VAL A 85 -1.95 -4.30 -15.70
CA VAL A 85 -2.79 -5.52 -15.70
C VAL A 85 -3.09 -6.03 -17.12
N GLY A 86 -2.85 -7.32 -17.40
CA GLY A 86 -3.28 -8.01 -18.63
C GLY A 86 -2.46 -9.28 -18.93
N PRO A 87 -2.87 -10.14 -19.90
CA PRO A 87 -2.08 -11.29 -20.31
C PRO A 87 -0.69 -10.87 -20.82
N GLY A 88 0.37 -11.40 -20.22
CA GLY A 88 1.76 -11.02 -20.54
C GLY A 88 2.23 -9.70 -19.93
N LYS A 89 1.44 -9.06 -19.05
CA LYS A 89 1.78 -7.80 -18.36
C LYS A 89 1.66 -7.95 -16.85
N GLY A 90 2.64 -7.43 -16.11
CA GLY A 90 2.67 -7.46 -14.64
C GLY A 90 3.53 -8.56 -13.98
N GLN A 91 4.16 -9.45 -14.75
CA GLN A 91 5.10 -10.49 -14.27
C GLN A 91 6.56 -10.03 -14.12
N GLY A 92 6.75 -8.75 -13.87
CA GLY A 92 8.04 -8.25 -13.41
C GLY A 92 8.64 -7.19 -14.30
N VAL A 93 8.46 -5.95 -13.87
CA VAL A 93 9.23 -4.83 -14.35
C VAL A 93 10.54 -4.87 -13.55
N ALA A 94 11.59 -5.41 -14.16
CA ALA A 94 12.93 -5.38 -13.56
C ALA A 94 13.45 -3.93 -13.48
N CYS A 95 13.04 -3.06 -14.40
CA CYS A 95 13.31 -1.63 -14.46
C CYS A 95 12.18 -1.00 -15.29
N ILE A 96 11.74 0.22 -14.97
CA ILE A 96 10.84 1.02 -15.82
C ILE A 96 11.66 1.47 -17.04
N ASP A 97 12.11 0.54 -17.87
CA ASP A 97 13.03 0.79 -18.99
C ASP A 97 12.29 1.14 -20.29
N GLU A 98 11.38 2.10 -20.20
CA GLU A 98 10.84 2.80 -21.37
C GLU A 98 10.96 4.29 -21.05
N ASP A 99 11.98 4.94 -21.61
CA ASP A 99 12.35 6.36 -21.44
C ASP A 99 12.51 6.86 -19.98
N PRO A 100 13.72 7.31 -19.56
CA PRO A 100 13.94 8.02 -18.29
C PRO A 100 12.91 9.11 -17.96
N THR A 101 12.39 9.79 -19.00
CA THR A 101 11.36 10.84 -18.88
C THR A 101 10.03 10.27 -18.41
N ASP A 102 9.69 9.04 -18.77
CA ASP A 102 8.44 8.37 -18.39
C ASP A 102 8.52 7.76 -16.98
N ALA A 103 9.69 7.23 -16.57
CA ALA A 103 9.88 6.68 -15.22
C ALA A 103 9.69 7.74 -14.12
N GLY A 104 10.33 8.91 -14.28
CA GLY A 104 10.16 10.04 -13.36
C GLY A 104 8.72 10.54 -13.31
N LEU A 105 8.03 10.58 -14.45
CA LEU A 105 6.62 10.97 -14.53
C LEU A 105 5.69 9.95 -13.85
N VAL A 106 5.98 8.65 -13.96
CA VAL A 106 5.23 7.60 -13.26
C VAL A 106 5.37 7.74 -11.76
N VAL A 107 6.60 7.94 -11.25
CA VAL A 107 6.86 8.16 -9.83
C VAL A 107 6.13 9.41 -9.33
N GLU A 108 6.25 10.53 -10.04
CA GLU A 108 5.59 11.78 -9.64
C GLU A 108 4.06 11.64 -9.61
N LYS A 109 3.46 10.91 -10.56
CA LYS A 109 2.01 10.65 -10.56
C LYS A 109 1.57 9.77 -9.38
N ILE A 110 2.39 8.80 -8.98
CA ILE A 110 2.14 7.99 -7.79
C ILE A 110 2.21 8.89 -6.55
N ASP A 111 3.30 9.65 -6.39
CA ASP A 111 3.52 10.55 -5.26
C ASP A 111 2.41 11.60 -5.16
N GLN A 112 1.96 12.17 -6.29
CA GLN A 112 0.84 13.11 -6.34
C GLN A 112 -0.47 12.46 -5.87
N SER A 113 -0.73 11.21 -6.24
CA SER A 113 -1.93 10.47 -5.79
C SER A 113 -1.91 10.25 -4.29
N LEU A 114 -0.75 9.88 -3.73
CA LEU A 114 -0.56 9.71 -2.28
C LEU A 114 -0.75 11.04 -1.55
N ARG A 115 -0.07 12.13 -2.00
CA ARG A 115 -0.20 13.47 -1.41
C ARG A 115 -1.63 13.99 -1.44
N THR A 116 -2.33 13.81 -2.57
CA THR A 116 -3.73 14.22 -2.70
C THR A 116 -4.60 13.55 -1.64
N ALA A 117 -4.47 12.23 -1.46
CA ALA A 117 -5.22 11.50 -0.45
C ALA A 117 -4.86 11.93 0.99
N MET A 118 -3.58 12.23 1.24
CA MET A 118 -3.14 12.76 2.54
C MET A 118 -3.74 14.14 2.84
N GLU A 119 -3.69 15.05 1.87
CA GLU A 119 -4.24 16.41 1.98
C GLU A 119 -5.76 16.42 2.12
N GLU A 120 -6.45 15.51 1.43
CA GLU A 120 -7.89 15.30 1.58
C GLU A 120 -8.24 14.79 2.98
N ASP A 121 -7.44 13.86 3.52
CA ASP A 121 -7.63 13.36 4.89
C ASP A 121 -7.33 14.43 5.96
N ASP A 122 -6.27 15.22 5.78
CA ASP A 122 -5.96 16.38 6.62
C ASP A 122 -7.12 17.38 6.60
N ARG A 123 -7.68 17.67 5.41
CA ARG A 123 -8.84 18.56 5.24
C ARG A 123 -10.11 17.99 5.88
N ALA A 124 -10.25 16.66 5.92
CA ALA A 124 -11.31 15.96 6.64
C ALA A 124 -11.09 15.90 8.16
N GLY A 125 -10.00 16.50 8.66
CA GLY A 125 -9.71 16.64 10.09
C GLY A 125 -8.70 15.63 10.65
N GLY A 126 -8.10 14.77 9.81
CA GLY A 126 -7.03 13.88 10.23
C GLY A 126 -5.80 14.65 10.73
N LYS A 127 -5.29 14.28 11.91
CA LYS A 127 -4.15 14.94 12.58
C LYS A 127 -3.10 13.96 13.10
N GLY A 128 -3.37 12.66 13.12
CA GLY A 128 -2.40 11.66 13.55
C GLY A 128 -1.21 11.53 12.59
N PRO A 129 -0.10 10.92 13.03
CA PRO A 129 1.04 10.68 12.15
C PRO A 129 0.68 9.65 11.06
N TRP A 130 1.28 9.78 9.87
CA TRP A 130 1.33 8.70 8.89
C TRP A 130 2.35 7.67 9.38
N VAL A 131 1.93 6.42 9.55
CA VAL A 131 2.79 5.38 10.17
C VAL A 131 2.97 4.13 9.33
N GLY A 132 2.12 3.90 8.33
CA GLY A 132 2.23 2.68 7.56
C GLY A 132 1.56 2.71 6.21
N LEU A 133 1.91 1.69 5.43
CA LEU A 133 1.29 1.40 4.13
C LEU A 133 0.58 0.06 4.22
N LEU A 134 -0.61 -0.06 3.65
CA LEU A 134 -1.34 -1.30 3.48
C LEU A 134 -1.63 -1.46 2.00
N GLY A 135 -1.08 -2.49 1.37
CA GLY A 135 -1.27 -2.74 -0.06
C GLY A 135 -1.87 -4.11 -0.33
N PHE A 136 -2.65 -4.21 -1.41
CA PHE A 136 -3.12 -5.48 -1.97
C PHE A 136 -2.59 -5.68 -3.39
N SER A 137 -2.09 -6.88 -3.70
CA SER A 137 -1.62 -7.26 -5.04
C SER A 137 -0.64 -6.22 -5.62
N GLN A 138 -0.96 -5.57 -6.74
CA GLN A 138 -0.13 -4.47 -7.27
C GLN A 138 0.11 -3.36 -6.24
N GLY A 139 -0.88 -3.01 -5.41
CA GLY A 139 -0.71 -2.02 -4.34
C GLY A 139 0.27 -2.48 -3.25
N ALA A 140 0.38 -3.78 -2.97
CA ALA A 140 1.39 -4.32 -2.06
C ALA A 140 2.80 -4.21 -2.67
N LYS A 141 2.93 -4.45 -3.98
CA LYS A 141 4.19 -4.20 -4.71
C LYS A 141 4.63 -2.75 -4.59
N ILE A 142 3.71 -1.80 -4.78
CA ILE A 142 4.01 -0.37 -4.63
C ILE A 142 4.34 -0.01 -3.18
N ALA A 143 3.58 -0.51 -2.22
CA ALA A 143 3.85 -0.27 -0.80
C ALA A 143 5.27 -0.69 -0.41
N ALA A 144 5.68 -1.91 -0.74
CA ALA A 144 7.04 -2.38 -0.46
C ALA A 144 8.12 -1.57 -1.21
N SER A 145 7.84 -1.17 -2.45
CA SER A 145 8.75 -0.36 -3.27
C SER A 145 8.93 1.06 -2.70
N LEU A 146 7.88 1.66 -2.13
CA LEU A 146 7.94 2.95 -1.43
C LEU A 146 8.75 2.85 -0.13
N LEU A 147 8.60 1.77 0.62
CA LEU A 147 9.43 1.54 1.81
C LEU A 147 10.90 1.36 1.45
N LEU A 148 11.19 0.62 0.37
CA LEU A 148 12.57 0.47 -0.10
C LEU A 148 13.17 1.80 -0.58
N ARG A 149 12.37 2.60 -1.30
CA ARG A 149 12.74 3.97 -1.67
C ARG A 149 13.06 4.81 -0.42
N GLN A 150 12.20 4.80 0.60
CA GLN A 150 12.43 5.52 1.85
C GLN A 150 13.73 5.11 2.54
N GLN A 151 14.02 3.80 2.61
CA GLN A 151 15.27 3.31 3.17
C GLN A 151 16.48 3.86 2.40
N HIS A 152 16.40 3.87 1.06
CA HIS A 152 17.47 4.39 0.22
C HIS A 152 17.66 5.90 0.36
N GLU A 153 16.57 6.67 0.41
CA GLU A 153 16.58 8.12 0.67
C GLU A 153 17.26 8.41 2.03
N HIS A 154 16.94 7.64 3.07
CA HIS A 154 17.57 7.78 4.38
C HIS A 154 19.08 7.45 4.36
N GLU A 155 19.48 6.35 3.72
CA GLU A 155 20.90 5.94 3.60
C GLU A 155 21.77 6.97 2.88
N HIS A 156 21.20 7.71 1.91
CA HIS A 156 21.91 8.72 1.12
C HIS A 156 21.71 10.15 1.63
N GLY A 157 20.89 10.35 2.67
CA GLY A 157 20.54 11.68 3.19
C GLY A 157 19.77 12.53 2.19
N TRP A 158 18.98 11.91 1.30
CA TRP A 158 18.13 12.62 0.35
C TRP A 158 16.88 13.17 1.02
N PHE A 159 16.31 14.21 0.42
CA PHE A 159 15.07 14.79 0.89
C PHE A 159 13.89 13.86 0.59
N ALA A 160 13.20 13.41 1.63
CA ALA A 160 12.02 12.57 1.50
C ALA A 160 10.82 13.38 0.96
N SER A 161 10.21 12.88 -0.12
CA SER A 161 9.03 13.52 -0.74
C SER A 161 7.68 13.09 -0.10
N LEU A 162 7.73 12.09 0.77
CA LEU A 162 6.61 11.50 1.49
C LEU A 162 6.96 11.42 2.99
N PRO A 163 5.95 11.32 3.88
CA PRO A 163 6.17 11.02 5.29
C PRO A 163 6.93 9.72 5.52
N VAL A 164 7.55 9.59 6.69
CA VAL A 164 8.22 8.37 7.12
C VAL A 164 7.18 7.33 7.53
N PHE A 165 7.16 6.21 6.82
CA PHE A 165 6.37 5.03 7.17
C PHE A 165 7.20 4.06 8.00
N LEU A 166 6.60 3.51 9.05
CA LEU A 166 7.23 2.65 10.04
C LEU A 166 7.08 1.17 9.67
N PHE A 167 6.02 0.82 8.93
CA PHE A 167 5.79 -0.55 8.48
C PHE A 167 4.93 -0.66 7.21
N GLY A 168 4.97 -1.84 6.59
CA GLY A 168 4.10 -2.23 5.47
C GLY A 168 3.24 -3.45 5.76
N VAL A 169 1.97 -3.45 5.35
CA VAL A 169 1.07 -4.61 5.34
C VAL A 169 0.85 -5.00 3.88
N LEU A 170 1.41 -6.14 3.47
CA LEU A 170 1.57 -6.57 2.09
C LEU A 170 0.70 -7.80 1.84
N ILE A 171 -0.52 -7.58 1.33
CA ILE A 171 -1.49 -8.63 1.09
C ILE A 171 -1.38 -9.10 -0.37
N ALA A 172 -1.10 -10.39 -0.58
CA ALA A 172 -0.98 -11.02 -1.89
C ALA A 172 -0.02 -10.27 -2.85
N GLY A 173 1.07 -9.71 -2.31
CA GLY A 173 2.02 -8.91 -3.07
C GLY A 173 2.89 -9.75 -4.01
N PRO A 174 2.90 -9.47 -5.34
CA PRO A 174 3.72 -10.18 -6.30
C PRO A 174 5.12 -9.58 -6.44
N ALA A 175 6.09 -10.44 -6.77
CA ALA A 175 7.43 -10.04 -7.18
C ALA A 175 7.44 -9.34 -8.57
N PRO A 176 8.55 -8.67 -8.95
CA PRO A 176 9.55 -8.07 -8.09
C PRO A 176 9.12 -6.69 -7.57
N PHE A 177 9.94 -6.05 -6.74
CA PHE A 177 9.84 -4.62 -6.47
C PHE A 177 10.01 -3.80 -7.75
N VAL A 178 9.51 -2.57 -7.75
CA VAL A 178 9.74 -1.59 -8.81
C VAL A 178 10.60 -0.45 -8.27
N SER A 179 11.53 0.05 -9.09
CA SER A 179 12.28 1.26 -8.71
C SER A 179 11.34 2.45 -8.70
N LEU A 180 11.16 3.08 -7.54
CA LEU A 180 10.37 4.31 -7.40
C LEU A 180 11.27 5.52 -7.08
N VAL A 181 12.53 5.45 -7.50
CA VAL A 181 13.47 6.56 -7.36
C VAL A 181 13.30 7.50 -8.57
N PRO A 182 13.14 8.83 -8.39
CA PRO A 182 12.83 9.75 -9.49
C PRO A 182 13.91 9.89 -10.56
N SER A 183 15.17 9.56 -10.26
CA SER A 183 16.30 9.71 -11.18
C SER A 183 16.92 8.36 -11.56
N PRO A 184 17.19 8.07 -12.85
CA PRO A 184 17.86 6.85 -13.30
C PRO A 184 19.27 6.70 -12.72
N ASP A 185 19.98 7.82 -12.51
CA ASP A 185 21.32 7.82 -11.90
C ASP A 185 21.30 7.40 -10.43
N GLN A 186 20.11 7.39 -9.84
CA GLN A 186 19.81 7.01 -8.47
C GLN A 186 19.02 5.70 -8.41
N ALA A 187 18.80 5.04 -9.55
CA ALA A 187 18.04 3.81 -9.61
C ALA A 187 18.70 2.74 -8.73
N ILE A 188 17.85 2.02 -8.00
CA ILE A 188 18.29 0.90 -7.18
C ILE A 188 18.87 -0.16 -8.14
N PRO A 189 20.15 -0.55 -8.01
CA PRO A 189 20.76 -1.52 -8.91
C PRO A 189 19.98 -2.84 -8.86
N PRO A 190 19.93 -3.61 -9.96
CA PRO A 190 19.30 -4.93 -9.95
C PRO A 190 19.94 -5.86 -8.90
N GLN A 191 19.22 -6.01 -7.77
CA GLN A 191 18.98 -7.21 -6.95
C GLN A 191 20.17 -8.16 -6.67
N SER A 192 21.40 -7.62 -6.62
CA SER A 192 22.61 -8.37 -6.30
C SER A 192 23.38 -7.79 -5.11
N SER A 193 22.86 -6.73 -4.48
CA SER A 193 23.49 -6.09 -3.31
C SER A 193 22.65 -6.29 -2.05
N PRO A 194 23.25 -6.58 -0.88
CA PRO A 194 22.51 -6.66 0.39
C PRO A 194 21.76 -5.37 0.74
N LYS A 195 22.11 -4.24 0.10
CA LYS A 195 21.40 -2.95 0.18
C LYS A 195 20.03 -2.93 -0.50
N SER A 196 19.69 -3.95 -1.29
CA SER A 196 18.38 -4.08 -1.95
C SER A 196 17.35 -4.87 -1.12
N ILE A 197 17.74 -5.37 0.05
CA ILE A 197 16.84 -6.06 0.99
C ILE A 197 16.09 -5.01 1.82
N LEU A 198 14.76 -5.07 1.78
CA LEU A 198 13.91 -4.19 2.57
C LEU A 198 14.04 -4.52 4.07
N GLN A 199 14.56 -3.57 4.85
CA GLN A 199 14.77 -3.71 6.30
C GLN A 199 13.60 -3.18 7.13
N ILE A 200 12.83 -2.23 6.60
CA ILE A 200 11.65 -1.68 7.29
C ILE A 200 10.64 -2.81 7.59
N PRO A 201 10.03 -2.85 8.79
CA PRO A 201 9.09 -3.89 9.18
C PRO A 201 7.96 -4.14 8.17
N THR A 202 7.69 -5.41 7.89
CA THR A 202 6.64 -5.84 6.96
C THR A 202 5.80 -6.98 7.51
N ILE A 203 4.50 -6.95 7.22
CA ILE A 203 3.56 -8.04 7.47
C ILE A 203 3.11 -8.56 6.11
N HIS A 204 3.45 -9.80 5.79
CA HIS A 204 3.01 -10.47 4.57
C HIS A 204 1.78 -11.33 4.84
N VAL A 205 0.75 -11.15 4.03
CA VAL A 205 -0.50 -11.92 4.14
C VAL A 205 -0.80 -12.61 2.82
N TYR A 206 -0.87 -13.94 2.84
CA TYR A 206 -1.04 -14.73 1.61
C TYR A 206 -2.11 -15.80 1.74
N GLY A 207 -2.89 -15.98 0.67
CA GLY A 207 -3.83 -17.08 0.55
C GLY A 207 -3.11 -18.36 0.14
N ARG A 208 -3.41 -19.48 0.81
CA ARG A 208 -2.85 -20.81 0.47
C ARG A 208 -3.20 -21.29 -0.94
N HIS A 209 -4.33 -20.83 -1.47
CA HIS A 209 -4.87 -21.22 -2.77
C HIS A 209 -4.70 -20.14 -3.83
N ASP A 210 -3.88 -19.12 -3.53
CA ASP A 210 -3.57 -18.05 -4.47
C ASP A 210 -2.83 -18.62 -5.70
N SER A 211 -3.52 -18.66 -6.83
CA SER A 211 -2.98 -19.15 -8.10
C SER A 211 -2.15 -18.12 -8.86
N ILE A 212 -2.07 -16.88 -8.34
CA ILE A 212 -1.35 -15.76 -8.95
C ILE A 212 -0.02 -15.53 -8.21
N VAL A 213 0.00 -15.71 -6.89
CA VAL A 213 1.16 -15.47 -6.03
C VAL A 213 1.39 -16.65 -5.08
N PHE A 214 2.53 -17.33 -5.22
CA PHE A 214 2.80 -18.61 -4.54
C PHE A 214 3.63 -18.45 -3.25
N ALA A 215 3.05 -17.89 -2.20
CA ALA A 215 3.79 -17.73 -0.95
C ALA A 215 3.97 -19.03 -0.14
N PRO A 216 4.98 -19.13 0.75
CA PRO A 216 6.07 -18.17 0.97
C PRO A 216 7.29 -18.38 0.06
N ASP A 217 7.22 -19.28 -0.93
CA ASP A 217 8.33 -19.57 -1.84
C ASP A 217 8.58 -18.43 -2.85
N GLU A 218 7.71 -17.42 -2.86
CA GLU A 218 7.82 -16.22 -3.68
C GLU A 218 9.01 -15.36 -3.29
N TRP A 219 9.74 -14.92 -4.31
CA TRP A 219 10.88 -14.02 -4.21
C TRP A 219 10.55 -12.74 -3.44
N PHE A 220 9.33 -12.20 -3.59
CA PHE A 220 8.90 -10.95 -2.93
C PHE A 220 9.01 -11.02 -1.41
N TYR A 221 8.68 -12.17 -0.82
CA TYR A 221 8.85 -12.40 0.61
C TYR A 221 10.34 -12.38 0.97
N HIS A 222 11.18 -13.07 0.19
CA HIS A 222 12.63 -13.19 0.38
C HIS A 222 13.44 -11.91 0.12
N SER A 223 12.87 -10.92 -0.58
CA SER A 223 13.44 -9.59 -0.72
C SER A 223 13.22 -8.67 0.49
N CYS A 224 12.54 -9.16 1.54
CA CYS A 224 12.40 -8.50 2.83
C CYS A 224 13.27 -9.20 3.88
N SER A 225 13.86 -8.43 4.80
CA SER A 225 14.75 -8.95 5.84
C SER A 225 14.04 -9.96 6.74
N ALA A 226 14.71 -11.08 7.03
CA ALA A 226 14.16 -12.13 7.87
C ALA A 226 13.88 -11.65 9.31
N GLU A 227 14.58 -10.61 9.77
CA GLU A 227 14.44 -10.05 11.11
C GLU A 227 13.24 -9.10 11.24
N SER A 228 12.77 -8.51 10.14
CA SER A 228 11.74 -7.48 10.14
C SER A 228 10.44 -7.88 9.41
N ARG A 229 10.42 -9.03 8.73
CA ARG A 229 9.22 -9.56 8.08
C ARG A 229 8.45 -10.53 8.98
N LYS A 230 7.13 -10.43 8.95
CA LYS A 230 6.18 -11.40 9.53
C LYS A 230 5.32 -12.01 8.43
N LEU A 231 4.83 -13.22 8.65
CA LEU A 231 4.03 -13.96 7.68
C LEU A 231 2.74 -14.49 8.30
N LEU A 232 1.62 -14.25 7.61
CA LEU A 232 0.34 -14.90 7.84
C LEU A 232 -0.11 -15.59 6.54
N VAL A 233 -0.22 -16.92 6.59
CA VAL A 233 -0.85 -17.70 5.52
C VAL A 233 -2.24 -18.12 5.96
N TRP A 234 -3.24 -17.87 5.14
CA TRP A 234 -4.64 -18.18 5.45
C TRP A 234 -5.27 -19.05 4.37
N ASP A 235 -6.39 -19.67 4.73
CA ASP A 235 -7.15 -20.55 3.85
C ASP A 235 -7.96 -19.70 2.86
N GLY A 236 -7.38 -19.31 1.74
CA GLY A 236 -8.02 -18.43 0.77
C GLY A 236 -7.23 -18.29 -0.53
N ASP A 237 -7.86 -17.66 -1.51
CA ASP A 237 -7.26 -17.37 -2.82
C ASP A 237 -6.59 -15.98 -2.85
N HIS A 238 -6.47 -15.38 -4.03
CA HIS A 238 -5.91 -14.03 -4.26
C HIS A 238 -6.88 -12.91 -3.81
N PHE A 239 -7.19 -12.83 -2.52
CA PHE A 239 -8.11 -11.85 -1.95
C PHE A 239 -7.59 -11.22 -0.66
N VAL A 240 -8.21 -10.11 -0.27
CA VAL A 240 -8.10 -9.57 1.09
C VAL A 240 -8.87 -10.49 2.03
N PRO A 241 -8.32 -10.91 3.18
CA PRO A 241 -9.08 -11.67 4.18
C PRO A 241 -10.31 -10.87 4.63
N THR A 242 -11.48 -11.51 4.62
CA THR A 242 -12.75 -10.88 5.06
C THR A 242 -13.42 -11.62 6.22
N ARG A 243 -13.00 -12.86 6.48
CA ARG A 243 -13.47 -13.66 7.61
C ARG A 243 -12.86 -13.13 8.91
N THR A 244 -13.69 -12.99 9.93
CA THR A 244 -13.32 -12.35 11.21
C THR A 244 -12.04 -12.93 11.80
N ARG A 245 -11.88 -14.26 11.80
CA ARG A 245 -10.71 -14.94 12.35
C ARG A 245 -9.41 -14.46 11.71
N GLU A 246 -9.34 -14.49 10.38
CA GLU A 246 -8.16 -14.10 9.61
C GLU A 246 -7.91 -12.59 9.71
N VAL A 247 -8.98 -11.79 9.67
CA VAL A 247 -8.88 -10.33 9.84
C VAL A 247 -8.36 -9.97 11.23
N THR A 248 -8.80 -10.66 12.28
CA THR A 248 -8.31 -10.45 13.64
C THR A 248 -6.83 -10.79 13.76
N ALA A 249 -6.35 -11.83 13.08
CA ALA A 249 -4.92 -12.13 13.02
C ALA A 249 -4.11 -11.00 12.37
N VAL A 250 -4.58 -10.45 11.24
CA VAL A 250 -3.95 -9.29 10.58
C VAL A 250 -3.96 -8.07 11.50
N MET A 251 -5.10 -7.76 12.11
CA MET A 251 -5.25 -6.63 13.03
C MET A 251 -4.29 -6.72 14.22
N MET A 252 -4.15 -7.91 14.83
CA MET A 252 -3.21 -8.11 15.94
C MET A 252 -1.75 -7.88 15.53
N MET A 253 -1.36 -8.31 14.32
CA MET A 253 -0.03 -8.04 13.80
C MET A 253 0.21 -6.53 13.58
N ILE A 254 -0.81 -5.80 13.08
CA ILE A 254 -0.75 -4.34 12.90
C ILE A 254 -0.66 -3.65 14.25
N ALA A 255 -1.48 -4.04 15.22
CA ALA A 255 -1.45 -3.49 16.57
C ALA A 255 -0.08 -3.62 17.22
N GLU A 256 0.60 -4.77 17.04
CA GLU A 256 1.97 -4.96 17.55
C GLU A 256 2.98 -3.99 16.91
N MET A 257 2.79 -3.60 15.64
CA MET A 257 3.65 -2.59 15.02
C MET A 257 3.37 -1.20 15.59
N LEU A 258 2.09 -0.84 15.72
CA LEU A 258 1.67 0.45 16.29
C LEU A 258 2.16 0.64 17.73
N ASP A 259 2.14 -0.43 18.54
CA ASP A 259 2.51 -0.38 19.95
C ASP A 259 4.04 -0.32 20.17
N LYS A 260 4.87 -0.69 19.16
CA LYS A 260 6.34 -0.61 19.23
C LYS A 260 6.85 0.82 19.05
N ASP A 261 6.20 1.60 18.19
CA ASP A 261 6.63 2.98 17.90
C ASP A 261 6.11 4.01 18.91
N ALA A 262 5.20 3.60 19.80
CA ALA A 262 4.71 4.43 20.90
C ALA A 262 5.64 4.45 22.13
N GLN A 263 6.71 3.66 22.12
CA GLN A 263 7.72 3.54 23.19
C GLN A 263 9.02 4.26 22.83
#